data_AF-X0WT08-F1
#
_entry.id   AF-X0WT08-F1
#
_cell.length_a   1.000
_cell.length_b   1.000
_cell.length_c   1.000
_cell.angle_alpha   90.00
_cell.angle_beta   90.00
_cell.angle_gamma   90.00
#
_symmetry.space_group_name_H-M   'P 1'
#
loop_
_entity.id
_entity.type
_entity.pdbx_description
1 polymer ?
#
loop_
_entity_poly.entity_id
_entity_poly.type
_entity_poly.pdbx_seq_one_letter_code
_entity_poly.pdbx_strand_id
1 'polypeptide(L)'
;LGALLSGGVDSSVVVALMQKVSTTPIHTFTMGFREQAYNEAPWASKVAKHLGTDHTELYITPQEALDVIPHLPEIYDEPFADSSAIPTYLVCLLTRSQVTVALSGDGGDEQFSGYVRYWSTKAMATGFQALPRPIKKALSLILKGIPSKWVERCYFPLRDFFPQRFQVANFPDKWQKLISLMDNTEIEELYRMTICLWSEEDLIRLTRQTLSKGIYEEIFKQTEGWPLLSRMMRVDQKTY
;
A
#
# COMPACT_ATOMS: atom_id res chain seq x y z
N LEU A 1 -14.38 -5.46 23.59
CA LEU A 1 -13.74 -5.97 22.35
C LEU A 1 -14.49 -5.36 21.18
N GLY A 2 -13.79 -4.83 20.19
CA GLY A 2 -14.38 -4.35 18.94
C GLY A 2 -13.54 -4.75 17.73
N ALA A 3 -13.83 -4.15 16.58
CA ALA A 3 -13.07 -4.38 15.35
C ALA A 3 -13.00 -3.12 14.48
N LEU A 4 -11.91 -2.99 13.74
CA LEU A 4 -11.75 -1.99 12.69
C LEU A 4 -12.35 -2.54 11.40
N LEU A 5 -13.26 -1.80 10.76
CA LEU A 5 -14.00 -2.23 9.57
C LEU A 5 -13.82 -1.23 8.43
N SER A 6 -13.12 -1.62 7.37
CA SER A 6 -12.90 -0.81 6.16
C SER A 6 -13.89 -1.13 5.03
N GLY A 7 -14.67 -2.21 5.13
CA GLY A 7 -15.46 -2.73 4.00
C GLY A 7 -14.63 -3.51 2.98
N GLY A 8 -13.31 -3.59 3.14
CA GLY A 8 -12.46 -4.57 2.47
C GLY A 8 -12.76 -6.00 2.92
N VAL A 9 -12.35 -6.99 2.13
CA VAL A 9 -12.66 -8.40 2.40
C VAL A 9 -12.04 -8.88 3.72
N ASP A 10 -10.81 -8.46 4.03
CA ASP A 10 -10.08 -8.96 5.19
C ASP A 10 -10.74 -8.54 6.50
N SER A 11 -11.00 -7.25 6.69
CA SER A 11 -11.71 -6.73 7.86
C SER A 11 -13.14 -7.27 7.94
N SER A 12 -13.83 -7.41 6.80
CA SER A 12 -15.18 -7.98 6.75
C SER A 12 -15.23 -9.43 7.23
N VAL A 13 -14.24 -10.25 6.87
CA VAL A 13 -14.14 -11.65 7.32
C VAL A 13 -13.90 -11.71 8.83
N VAL A 14 -13.00 -10.89 9.37
CA VAL A 14 -12.76 -10.80 10.82
C VAL A 14 -14.04 -10.44 11.57
N VAL A 15 -14.73 -9.37 11.14
CA VAL A 15 -15.97 -8.91 11.75
C VAL A 15 -17.07 -9.96 11.64
N ALA A 16 -17.21 -10.63 10.49
CA ALA A 16 -18.20 -11.69 10.31
C ALA A 16 -17.96 -12.87 11.27
N LEU A 17 -16.70 -13.29 11.44
CA LEU A 17 -16.35 -14.36 12.38
C LEU A 17 -16.59 -13.94 13.83
N MET A 18 -16.21 -12.72 14.22
CA MET A 18 -16.48 -12.18 15.55
C MET A 18 -17.98 -12.09 15.84
N GLN A 19 -18.77 -11.57 14.90
CA GLN A 19 -20.22 -11.44 15.07
C GLN A 19 -20.90 -12.81 15.12
N LYS A 20 -20.44 -13.80 14.35
CA LYS A 20 -20.97 -15.17 14.34
C LYS A 20 -20.87 -15.86 15.71
N VAL A 21 -19.81 -15.59 16.46
CA VAL A 21 -19.59 -16.18 17.80
C VAL A 21 -20.10 -15.30 18.95
N SER A 22 -20.55 -14.07 18.65
CA SER A 22 -21.08 -13.14 19.63
C SER A 22 -22.59 -13.29 19.79
N THR A 23 -23.07 -13.16 21.02
CA THR A 23 -24.52 -13.13 21.33
C THR A 23 -25.10 -11.72 21.30
N THR A 24 -24.26 -10.70 21.23
CA THR A 24 -24.65 -9.28 21.11
C THR A 24 -24.01 -8.65 19.87
N PRO A 25 -24.55 -7.54 19.34
CA PRO A 25 -23.88 -6.76 18.31
C PRO A 25 -22.45 -6.40 18.76
N ILE A 26 -21.46 -6.71 17.93
CA ILE A 26 -20.07 -6.32 18.22
C ILE A 26 -19.85 -4.86 17.84
N HIS A 27 -19.01 -4.16 18.59
CA HIS A 27 -18.62 -2.79 18.24
C HIS A 27 -17.68 -2.80 17.03
N THR A 28 -18.01 -2.01 16.02
CA THR A 28 -17.22 -1.86 14.79
C THR A 28 -16.97 -0.39 14.52
N PHE A 29 -15.75 -0.07 14.10
CA PHE A 29 -15.29 1.31 13.93
C PHE A 29 -14.76 1.50 12.51
N THR A 30 -15.15 2.60 11.85
CA THR A 30 -14.60 2.99 10.55
C THR A 30 -14.28 4.48 10.55
N MET A 31 -13.26 4.83 9.77
CA MET A 31 -13.00 6.22 9.39
C MET A 31 -13.64 6.51 8.05
N GLY A 32 -14.19 7.71 7.91
CA GLY A 32 -14.74 8.24 6.68
C GLY A 32 -14.02 9.52 6.26
N PHE A 33 -13.98 9.75 4.96
CA PHE A 33 -13.48 10.99 4.35
C PHE A 33 -14.62 11.67 3.58
N ARG A 34 -14.55 13.00 3.44
CA ARG A 34 -15.53 13.73 2.62
C ARG A 34 -15.26 13.55 1.13
N GLU A 35 -14.01 13.28 0.78
CA GLU A 35 -13.53 13.00 -0.56
C GLU A 35 -13.93 11.58 -0.96
N GLN A 36 -14.94 11.46 -1.82
CA GLN A 36 -15.52 10.17 -2.22
C GLN A 36 -14.49 9.17 -2.77
N ALA A 37 -13.43 9.64 -3.43
CA ALA A 37 -12.37 8.80 -3.98
C ALA A 37 -11.56 8.04 -2.92
N TYR A 38 -11.59 8.48 -1.67
CA TYR A 38 -10.84 7.89 -0.55
C TYR A 38 -11.76 7.40 0.57
N ASN A 39 -13.09 7.49 0.39
CA ASN A 39 -14.05 7.20 1.45
C ASN A 39 -14.54 5.75 1.41
N GLU A 40 -14.07 4.94 2.36
CA GLU A 40 -14.47 3.55 2.53
C GLU A 40 -15.67 3.34 3.46
N ALA A 41 -16.04 4.36 4.25
CA ALA A 41 -17.15 4.28 5.21
C ALA A 41 -18.47 3.79 4.61
N PRO A 42 -18.90 4.18 3.38
CA PRO A 42 -20.13 3.65 2.78
C PRO A 42 -20.12 2.14 2.55
N TRP A 43 -18.94 1.54 2.35
CA TRP A 43 -18.78 0.10 2.19
C TRP A 43 -18.79 -0.60 3.56
N ALA A 44 -18.05 -0.06 4.53
CA ALA A 44 -18.08 -0.52 5.91
C ALA A 44 -19.51 -0.51 6.49
N SER A 45 -20.27 0.55 6.27
CA SER A 45 -21.67 0.70 6.70
C SER A 45 -22.59 -0.38 6.13
N LYS A 46 -22.41 -0.75 4.85
CA LYS A 46 -23.16 -1.86 4.23
C LYS A 46 -22.84 -3.20 4.89
N VAL A 47 -21.56 -3.46 5.18
CA VAL A 47 -21.11 -4.68 5.85
C VAL A 47 -21.65 -4.74 7.27
N ALA A 48 -21.51 -3.66 8.04
CA ALA A 48 -22.04 -3.53 9.39
C ALA A 48 -23.55 -3.79 9.45
N LYS A 49 -24.32 -3.17 8.53
CA LYS A 49 -25.77 -3.41 8.41
C LYS A 49 -26.10 -4.85 8.07
N HIS A 50 -25.32 -5.48 7.19
CA HIS A 50 -25.53 -6.88 6.81
C HIS A 50 -25.28 -7.83 7.99
N LEU A 51 -24.25 -7.55 8.79
CA LEU A 51 -23.84 -8.38 9.92
C LEU A 51 -24.60 -8.06 11.21
N GLY A 52 -25.25 -6.91 11.29
CA GLY A 52 -25.98 -6.46 12.49
C GLY A 52 -25.06 -6.00 13.62
N THR A 53 -23.94 -5.35 13.29
CA THR A 53 -22.97 -4.83 14.27
C THR A 53 -23.41 -3.48 14.86
N ASP A 54 -22.87 -3.13 16.02
CA ASP A 54 -22.96 -1.78 16.56
C ASP A 54 -21.84 -0.94 15.91
N HIS A 55 -22.22 -0.11 14.93
CA HIS A 55 -21.27 0.54 14.03
C HIS A 55 -21.12 2.02 14.30
N THR A 56 -19.88 2.45 14.51
CA THR A 56 -19.52 3.86 14.68
C THR A 56 -18.67 4.32 13.48
N GLU A 57 -19.14 5.36 12.79
CA GLU A 57 -18.40 6.03 11.73
C GLU A 57 -17.85 7.37 12.26
N LEU A 58 -16.58 7.67 12.01
CA LEU A 58 -15.99 8.97 12.27
C LEU A 58 -15.49 9.60 10.96
N TYR A 59 -16.10 10.70 10.57
CA TYR A 59 -15.66 11.48 9.42
C TYR A 59 -14.65 12.52 9.86
N ILE A 60 -13.45 12.49 9.27
CA ILE A 60 -12.40 13.45 9.56
C ILE A 60 -12.29 14.55 8.51
N THR A 61 -11.85 15.70 8.97
CA THR A 61 -11.48 16.85 8.17
C THR A 61 -9.99 16.82 7.84
N PRO A 62 -9.57 17.50 6.75
CA PRO A 62 -8.15 17.68 6.46
C PRO A 62 -7.37 18.33 7.60
N GLN A 63 -7.99 19.24 8.36
CA GLN A 63 -7.35 19.89 9.49
C GLN A 63 -7.05 18.90 10.61
N GLU A 64 -8.02 18.05 10.99
CA GLU A 64 -7.81 17.01 12.01
C GLU A 64 -6.70 16.03 11.59
N ALA A 65 -6.57 15.72 10.30
CA ALA A 65 -5.46 14.91 9.80
C ALA A 65 -4.10 15.63 9.91
N LEU A 66 -4.05 16.93 9.60
CA LEU A 66 -2.83 17.74 9.75
C LEU A 66 -2.40 17.89 11.21
N ASP A 67 -3.36 18.00 12.12
CA ASP A 67 -3.11 18.16 13.55
C ASP A 67 -2.46 16.92 14.18
N VAL A 68 -2.53 15.75 13.53
CA VAL A 68 -1.83 14.52 13.95
C VAL A 68 -0.34 14.57 13.64
N ILE A 69 0.08 15.30 12.59
CA ILE A 69 1.47 15.27 12.10
C ILE A 69 2.50 15.58 13.19
N PRO A 70 2.33 16.62 14.04
CA PRO A 70 3.27 16.91 15.11
C PRO A 70 3.43 15.78 16.14
N HIS A 71 2.43 14.90 16.27
CA HIS A 71 2.42 13.79 17.22
C HIS A 71 3.01 12.49 16.66
N LEU A 72 3.20 12.37 15.34
CA LEU A 72 3.71 11.14 14.72
C LEU A 72 5.04 10.65 15.33
N PRO A 73 6.02 11.52 15.67
CA PRO A 73 7.27 11.08 16.32
C PRO A 73 7.09 10.52 17.73
N GLU A 74 5.96 10.81 18.39
CA GLU A 74 5.62 10.25 19.71
C GLU A 74 4.84 8.93 19.59
N ILE A 75 4.19 8.70 18.44
CA ILE A 75 3.35 7.53 18.17
C ILE A 75 4.18 6.38 17.57
N TYR A 76 5.11 6.70 16.68
CA TYR A 76 5.94 5.72 15.98
C TYR A 76 7.40 5.87 16.42
N ASP A 77 8.04 4.75 16.75
CA ASP A 77 9.44 4.71 17.21
C ASP A 77 10.46 5.03 16.10
N GLU A 78 10.00 5.10 14.84
CA GLU A 78 10.81 5.42 13.66
C GLU A 78 10.02 6.20 12.61
N PRO A 79 10.69 6.85 11.63
CA PRO A 79 10.01 7.50 10.51
C PRO A 79 9.14 6.50 9.73
N PHE A 80 7.83 6.59 9.94
CA PHE A 80 6.86 5.67 9.35
C PHE A 80 6.06 6.36 8.23
N ALA A 81 6.44 6.09 6.98
CA ALA A 81 5.90 6.75 5.79
C ALA A 81 4.72 5.99 5.16
N ASP A 82 3.78 5.53 5.98
CA ASP A 82 2.53 4.91 5.52
C ASP A 82 1.40 5.94 5.48
N SER A 83 0.70 6.03 4.34
CA SER A 83 -0.50 6.87 4.20
C SER A 83 -1.62 6.52 5.18
N SER A 84 -1.65 5.28 5.69
CA SER A 84 -2.62 4.81 6.67
C SER A 84 -2.28 5.21 8.11
N ALA A 85 -1.06 5.71 8.37
CA ALA A 85 -0.59 6.01 9.74
C ALA A 85 -1.50 7.00 10.48
N ILE A 86 -1.92 8.08 9.81
CA ILE A 86 -2.79 9.12 10.38
C ILE A 86 -4.23 8.60 10.56
N PRO A 87 -4.90 8.02 9.54
CA PRO A 87 -6.23 7.44 9.71
C PRO A 87 -6.29 6.35 10.79
N THR A 88 -5.27 5.50 10.87
CA THR A 88 -5.16 4.43 11.88
C THR A 88 -5.04 5.01 13.30
N TYR A 89 -4.26 6.07 13.49
CA TYR A 89 -4.21 6.74 14.79
C TYR A 89 -5.58 7.30 15.19
N LEU A 90 -6.27 7.99 14.27
CA LEU A 90 -7.57 8.60 14.53
C LEU A 90 -8.66 7.56 14.81
N VAL A 91 -8.68 6.43 14.08
CA VAL A 91 -9.63 5.34 14.36
C VAL A 91 -9.34 4.67 15.70
N CYS A 92 -8.07 4.54 16.08
CA CYS A 92 -7.67 3.99 17.37
C CYS A 92 -8.10 4.90 18.54
N LEU A 93 -7.98 6.23 18.39
CA LEU A 93 -8.50 7.18 19.38
C LEU A 93 -10.01 7.02 19.59
N LEU A 94 -10.78 6.94 18.50
CA LEU A 94 -12.22 6.68 18.56
C LEU A 94 -12.51 5.35 19.24
N THR A 95 -11.86 4.28 18.77
CA THR A 95 -12.04 2.91 19.26
C THR A 95 -11.79 2.85 20.77
N ARG A 96 -10.74 3.54 21.25
CA ARG A 96 -10.37 3.57 22.66
C ARG A 96 -11.43 4.20 23.58
N SER A 97 -12.28 5.08 23.05
CA SER A 97 -13.37 5.68 23.82
C SER A 97 -14.48 4.67 24.20
N GLN A 98 -14.56 3.54 23.50
CA GLN A 98 -15.63 2.54 23.69
C GLN A 98 -15.09 1.16 24.08
N VAL A 99 -13.94 0.75 23.54
CA VAL A 99 -13.35 -0.58 23.79
C VAL A 99 -11.86 -0.50 24.05
N THR A 100 -11.35 -1.46 24.82
CA THR A 100 -9.93 -1.54 25.15
C THR A 100 -9.10 -2.37 24.17
N VAL A 101 -9.76 -3.24 23.39
CA VAL A 101 -9.15 -4.16 22.43
C VAL A 101 -9.98 -4.13 21.16
N ALA A 102 -9.31 -4.02 20.01
CA ALA A 102 -9.93 -4.17 18.70
C ALA A 102 -9.13 -5.12 17.80
N LEU A 103 -9.82 -5.90 16.97
CA LEU A 103 -9.20 -6.70 15.92
C LEU A 103 -9.14 -5.92 14.61
N SER A 104 -8.06 -6.08 13.85
CA SER A 104 -7.91 -5.56 12.49
C SER A 104 -7.86 -6.70 11.47
N GLY A 105 -7.95 -6.34 10.19
CA GLY A 105 -7.77 -7.26 9.06
C GLY A 105 -6.34 -7.29 8.52
N ASP A 106 -5.37 -6.70 9.24
CA ASP A 106 -4.00 -6.55 8.73
C ASP A 106 -3.31 -7.91 8.55
N GLY A 107 -2.41 -7.99 7.57
CA GLY A 107 -1.75 -9.24 7.18
C GLY A 107 -2.51 -10.07 6.15
N GLY A 108 -3.78 -9.75 5.85
CA GLY A 108 -4.57 -10.48 4.86
C GLY A 108 -3.93 -10.47 3.47
N ASP A 109 -3.54 -9.29 3.00
CA ASP A 109 -2.89 -9.11 1.71
C ASP A 109 -1.57 -9.90 1.58
N GLU A 110 -0.74 -9.91 2.63
CA GLU A 110 0.54 -10.61 2.67
C GLU A 110 0.38 -12.12 2.72
N GLN A 111 -0.65 -12.64 3.39
CA GLN A 111 -0.91 -14.08 3.48
C GLN A 111 -1.56 -14.62 2.21
N PHE A 112 -2.40 -13.81 1.54
CA PHE A 112 -3.25 -14.26 0.44
C PHE A 112 -2.94 -13.61 -0.92
N SER A 113 -1.79 -12.94 -1.08
CA SER A 113 -1.39 -12.27 -2.32
C SER A 113 -2.36 -11.16 -2.78
N GLY A 114 -2.97 -10.45 -1.82
CA GLY A 114 -4.01 -9.47 -2.10
C GLY A 114 -3.49 -8.18 -2.74
N TYR A 115 -2.22 -7.81 -2.53
CA TYR A 115 -1.67 -6.62 -3.15
C TYR A 115 -1.53 -6.73 -4.67
N VAL A 116 -2.14 -5.76 -5.37
CA VAL A 116 -2.00 -5.58 -6.83
C VAL A 116 -0.53 -5.49 -7.27
N ARG A 117 0.35 -4.92 -6.43
CA ARG A 117 1.78 -4.74 -6.72
C ARG A 117 2.53 -6.05 -6.94
N TYR A 118 2.08 -7.16 -6.35
CA TYR A 118 2.68 -8.46 -6.59
C TYR A 118 2.51 -8.89 -8.05
N TRP A 119 1.29 -8.71 -8.56
CA TRP A 119 0.93 -9.14 -9.91
C TRP A 119 1.53 -8.22 -10.98
N SER A 120 1.52 -6.91 -10.74
CA SER A 120 2.16 -5.96 -11.65
C SER A 120 3.68 -6.16 -11.71
N THR A 121 4.34 -6.35 -10.57
CA THR A 121 5.79 -6.63 -10.54
C THR A 121 6.13 -7.93 -11.24
N LYS A 122 5.36 -9.00 -10.99
CA LYS A 122 5.56 -10.28 -11.70
C LYS A 122 5.41 -10.14 -13.21
N ALA A 123 4.40 -9.41 -13.67
CA ALA A 123 4.19 -9.14 -15.10
C ALA A 123 5.35 -8.34 -15.70
N MET A 124 5.80 -7.28 -15.02
CA MET A 124 6.95 -6.46 -15.45
C MET A 124 8.23 -7.29 -15.53
N ALA A 125 8.54 -8.06 -14.47
CA ALA A 125 9.73 -8.91 -14.43
C ALA A 125 9.74 -9.94 -15.57
N THR A 126 8.60 -10.59 -15.83
CA THR A 126 8.46 -11.56 -16.91
C THR A 126 8.64 -10.90 -18.29
N GLY A 127 7.99 -9.75 -18.52
CA GLY A 127 8.10 -9.00 -19.78
C GLY A 127 9.52 -8.49 -20.03
N PHE A 128 10.20 -7.99 -19.00
CA PHE A 128 11.58 -7.57 -19.12
C PHE A 128 12.53 -8.74 -19.33
N GLN A 129 12.36 -9.88 -18.67
CA GLN A 129 13.20 -11.06 -18.90
C GLN A 129 13.10 -11.59 -20.34
N ALA A 130 11.94 -11.42 -20.99
CA ALA A 130 11.75 -11.82 -22.39
C ALA A 130 12.51 -10.94 -23.40
N LEU A 131 12.90 -9.71 -23.02
CA LEU A 131 13.62 -8.80 -23.92
C LEU A 131 15.14 -8.98 -23.80
N PRO A 132 15.89 -9.10 -24.91
CA PRO A 132 17.34 -9.00 -24.90
C PRO A 132 17.85 -7.66 -24.34
N ARG A 133 18.97 -7.68 -23.61
CA ARG A 133 19.64 -6.48 -23.06
C ARG A 133 19.80 -5.31 -24.06
N PRO A 134 20.23 -5.48 -25.33
CA PRO A 134 20.37 -4.36 -26.25
C PRO A 134 19.03 -3.67 -26.57
N ILE A 135 17.94 -4.43 -26.64
CA ILE A 135 16.60 -3.89 -26.88
C ILE A 135 16.12 -3.09 -25.67
N LYS A 136 16.37 -3.59 -24.45
CA LYS A 136 16.05 -2.83 -23.22
C LYS A 136 16.80 -1.50 -23.17
N LYS A 137 18.09 -1.50 -23.50
CA LYS A 137 18.90 -0.28 -23.53
C LYS A 137 18.38 0.73 -24.55
N ALA A 138 18.08 0.27 -25.77
CA ALA A 138 17.51 1.13 -26.81
C ALA A 138 16.16 1.72 -26.36
N LEU A 139 15.27 0.89 -25.79
CA LEU A 139 13.96 1.33 -25.32
C LEU A 139 14.08 2.29 -24.12
N SER A 140 14.97 2.02 -23.15
CA SER A 140 15.23 2.93 -22.03
C SER A 140 15.72 4.29 -22.52
N LEU A 141 16.64 4.34 -23.49
CA LEU A 141 17.12 5.61 -24.07
C LEU A 141 16.01 6.39 -24.79
N ILE A 142 15.15 5.70 -25.55
CA ILE A 142 14.00 6.32 -26.21
C ILE A 142 13.04 6.89 -25.17
N LEU A 143 12.68 6.09 -24.16
CA LEU A 143 11.74 6.49 -23.12
C LEU A 143 12.29 7.62 -22.22
N LYS A 144 13.61 7.65 -21.94
CA LYS A 144 14.28 8.79 -21.26
C LYS A 144 14.11 10.11 -22.01
N GLY A 145 14.02 10.05 -23.35
CA GLY A 145 13.80 11.22 -24.20
C GLY A 145 12.37 11.76 -24.16
N ILE A 146 11.41 11.01 -23.65
CA ILE A 146 10.01 11.43 -23.57
C ILE A 146 9.77 12.14 -22.22
N PRO A 147 9.37 13.42 -22.21
CA PRO A 147 9.05 14.11 -20.97
C PRO A 147 7.93 13.38 -20.22
N SER A 148 8.12 13.13 -18.92
CA SER A 148 7.12 12.43 -18.08
C SER A 148 5.74 13.08 -18.12
N LYS A 149 5.69 14.42 -18.17
CA LYS A 149 4.45 15.22 -18.33
C LYS A 149 3.68 14.92 -19.62
N TRP A 150 4.36 14.49 -20.67
CA TRP A 150 3.72 14.14 -21.94
C TRP A 150 3.01 12.79 -21.83
N VAL A 151 3.69 11.80 -21.24
CA VAL A 151 3.12 10.47 -20.96
C VAL A 151 1.96 10.58 -19.99
N GLU A 152 2.11 11.40 -18.96
CA GLU A 152 1.08 11.71 -17.96
C GLU A 152 -0.21 12.24 -18.61
N ARG A 153 -0.08 13.20 -19.53
CA ARG A 153 -1.22 13.77 -20.27
C ARG A 153 -1.94 12.76 -21.16
N CYS A 154 -1.24 11.74 -21.65
CA CYS A 154 -1.85 10.67 -22.43
C CYS A 154 -2.48 9.59 -21.53
N TYR A 155 -1.87 9.31 -20.39
CA TYR A 155 -2.30 8.25 -19.47
C TYR A 155 -3.55 8.63 -18.66
N PHE A 156 -3.59 9.83 -18.07
CA PHE A 156 -4.71 10.21 -17.18
C PHE A 156 -6.09 10.19 -17.85
N PRO A 157 -6.27 10.68 -19.09
CA PRO A 157 -7.57 10.60 -19.77
C PRO A 157 -8.05 9.17 -20.04
N LEU A 158 -7.12 8.22 -20.12
CA LEU A 158 -7.42 6.81 -20.39
C LEU A 158 -7.44 5.95 -19.12
N ARG A 159 -7.00 6.49 -17.98
CA ARG A 159 -6.80 5.76 -16.72
C ARG A 159 -8.04 4.99 -16.29
N ASP A 160 -9.20 5.64 -16.29
CA ASP A 160 -10.45 5.07 -15.79
C ASP A 160 -11.02 4.00 -16.73
N PHE A 161 -10.53 3.93 -17.97
CA PHE A 161 -10.84 2.87 -18.93
C PHE A 161 -10.00 1.61 -18.72
N PHE A 162 -8.90 1.71 -17.96
CA PHE A 162 -8.07 0.55 -17.67
C PHE A 162 -8.57 -0.20 -16.42
N PRO A 163 -8.45 -1.55 -16.42
CA PRO A 163 -8.62 -2.35 -15.21
C PRO A 163 -7.80 -1.80 -14.04
N GLN A 164 -8.33 -1.87 -12.81
CA GLN A 164 -7.72 -1.29 -11.61
C GLN A 164 -6.23 -1.64 -11.42
N ARG A 165 -5.81 -2.84 -11.85
CA ARG A 165 -4.40 -3.27 -11.85
C ARG A 165 -3.43 -2.40 -12.66
N PHE A 166 -3.92 -1.61 -13.60
CA PHE A 166 -3.14 -0.69 -14.42
C PHE A 166 -3.32 0.78 -13.99
N GLN A 167 -4.14 1.03 -12.96
CA GLN A 167 -4.33 2.36 -12.41
C GLN A 167 -3.22 2.68 -11.41
N VAL A 168 -2.12 3.22 -11.92
CA VAL A 168 -0.94 3.62 -11.16
C VAL A 168 -1.13 4.98 -10.50
N ALA A 169 -1.06 5.03 -9.17
CA ALA A 169 -0.90 6.27 -8.40
C ALA A 169 0.55 6.78 -8.47
N ASN A 170 0.75 8.10 -8.42
CA ASN A 170 2.06 8.76 -8.58
C ASN A 170 2.78 8.37 -9.88
N PHE A 171 2.03 8.36 -11.00
CA PHE A 171 2.51 7.91 -12.30
C PHE A 171 3.84 8.55 -12.75
N PRO A 172 4.06 9.88 -12.65
CA PRO A 172 5.29 10.49 -13.14
C PRO A 172 6.55 9.96 -12.44
N ASP A 173 6.48 9.78 -11.13
CA ASP A 173 7.58 9.25 -10.32
C ASP A 173 7.84 7.79 -10.66
N LYS A 174 6.79 6.95 -10.67
CA LYS A 174 6.90 5.54 -11.03
C LYS A 174 7.38 5.32 -12.47
N TRP A 175 7.01 6.21 -13.39
CA TRP A 175 7.49 6.18 -14.76
C TRP A 175 9.00 6.46 -14.86
N GLN A 176 9.48 7.46 -14.13
CA GLN A 176 10.92 7.78 -14.10
C GLN A 176 11.74 6.64 -13.48
N LYS A 177 11.26 6.08 -12.36
CA LYS A 177 11.88 4.93 -11.71
C LYS A 177 11.87 3.69 -12.62
N LEU A 178 10.77 3.43 -13.33
CA LEU A 178 10.69 2.30 -14.28
C LEU A 178 11.75 2.42 -15.37
N ILE A 179 11.90 3.61 -15.96
CA ILE A 179 12.88 3.86 -17.03
C ILE A 179 14.32 3.67 -16.55
N SER A 180 14.64 4.09 -15.31
CA SER A 180 15.98 3.91 -14.74
C SER A 180 16.30 2.43 -14.50
N LEU A 181 15.32 1.64 -14.08
CA LEU A 181 15.50 0.22 -13.81
C LEU A 181 15.40 -0.71 -15.02
N MET A 182 14.99 -0.21 -16.19
CA MET A 182 14.97 -1.05 -17.40
C MET A 182 16.35 -1.62 -17.78
N ASP A 183 17.45 -0.99 -17.34
CA ASP A 183 18.81 -1.49 -17.55
C ASP A 183 19.24 -2.50 -16.47
N ASN A 184 18.73 -2.38 -15.24
CA ASN A 184 18.98 -3.27 -14.10
C ASN A 184 17.74 -4.09 -13.78
N THR A 185 17.62 -5.28 -14.40
CA THR A 185 16.44 -6.15 -14.27
C THR A 185 16.42 -6.99 -12.99
N GLU A 186 17.04 -6.51 -11.92
CA GLU A 186 16.95 -7.20 -10.65
C GLU A 186 15.53 -7.05 -10.11
N ILE A 187 14.93 -8.19 -9.82
CA ILE A 187 13.55 -8.27 -9.32
C ILE A 187 13.39 -7.49 -8.02
N GLU A 188 14.43 -7.52 -7.19
CA GLU A 188 14.54 -6.75 -5.94
C GLU A 188 14.27 -5.27 -6.21
N GLU A 189 15.05 -4.65 -7.10
CA GLU A 189 14.88 -3.24 -7.44
C GLU A 189 13.51 -2.94 -8.07
N LEU A 190 13.02 -3.80 -8.95
CA LEU A 190 11.69 -3.64 -9.54
C LEU A 190 10.58 -3.64 -8.48
N TYR A 191 10.70 -4.52 -7.48
CA TYR A 191 9.72 -4.60 -6.41
C TYR A 191 9.85 -3.42 -5.44
N ARG A 192 11.08 -3.01 -5.10
CA ARG A 192 11.38 -1.86 -4.24
C ARG A 192 10.69 -0.58 -4.72
N MET A 193 10.69 -0.31 -6.03
CA MET A 193 9.98 0.84 -6.60
C MET A 193 8.49 0.87 -6.30
N THR A 194 7.86 -0.29 -6.09
CA THR A 194 6.42 -0.37 -5.87
C THR A 194 6.02 -0.07 -4.43
N ILE A 195 6.97 -0.18 -3.50
CA ILE A 195 6.78 0.01 -2.06
C ILE A 195 7.49 1.27 -1.53
N CYS A 196 8.56 1.74 -2.16
CA CYS A 196 9.32 2.89 -1.72
C CYS A 196 8.86 4.19 -2.40
N LEU A 197 8.52 5.19 -1.59
CA LEU A 197 8.20 6.55 -2.05
C LEU A 197 9.43 7.28 -2.61
N TRP A 198 10.59 7.11 -1.98
CA TRP A 198 11.85 7.73 -2.40
C TRP A 198 12.81 6.69 -2.98
N SER A 199 13.60 7.09 -3.97
CA SER A 199 14.72 6.27 -4.44
C SER A 199 15.90 6.33 -3.47
N GLU A 200 16.83 5.39 -3.58
CA GLU A 200 18.09 5.44 -2.81
C GLU A 200 18.86 6.74 -3.09
N GLU A 201 18.88 7.18 -4.36
CA GLU A 201 19.50 8.45 -4.76
C GLU A 201 18.84 9.66 -4.08
N ASP A 202 17.50 9.68 -3.99
CA ASP A 202 16.77 10.74 -3.29
C ASP A 202 17.10 10.76 -1.81
N LEU A 203 17.15 9.59 -1.17
CA LEU A 203 17.47 9.47 0.26
C LEU A 203 18.91 9.89 0.54
N ILE A 204 19.88 9.48 -0.28
CA ILE A 204 21.28 9.94 -0.17
C ILE A 204 21.35 11.46 -0.35
N ARG A 205 20.63 12.01 -1.32
CA ARG A 205 20.61 13.46 -1.56
C ARG A 205 20.01 14.25 -0.40
N LEU A 206 18.93 13.74 0.20
CA LEU A 206 18.22 14.39 1.30
C LEU A 206 18.97 14.28 2.63
N THR A 207 19.50 13.09 2.92
CA THR A 207 20.14 12.79 4.23
C THR A 207 21.65 13.02 4.23
N ARG A 208 22.28 13.04 3.04
CA ARG A 208 23.75 13.00 2.84
C ARG A 208 24.41 11.77 3.46
N GLN A 209 23.65 10.69 3.66
CA GLN A 209 24.12 9.44 4.22
C GLN A 209 23.97 8.32 3.20
N THR A 210 24.89 7.35 3.26
CA THR A 210 24.72 6.08 2.54
C THR A 210 23.81 5.18 3.36
N LEU A 211 22.88 4.49 2.70
CA LEU A 211 21.96 3.60 3.37
C LEU A 211 22.60 2.23 3.56
N SER A 212 22.52 1.70 4.79
CA SER A 212 22.87 0.32 5.05
C SER A 212 21.82 -0.60 4.48
N LYS A 213 22.23 -1.79 4.01
CA LYS A 213 21.29 -2.87 3.71
C LYS A 213 20.50 -3.23 4.98
N GLY A 214 19.19 -3.31 4.85
CA GLY A 214 18.26 -3.67 5.91
C GLY A 214 17.64 -5.05 5.70
N ILE A 215 16.50 -5.24 6.37
CA ILE A 215 15.72 -6.48 6.36
C ILE A 215 15.26 -6.83 4.93
N TYR A 216 14.93 -5.82 4.12
CA TYR A 216 14.46 -6.01 2.76
C TYR A 216 15.47 -6.80 1.89
N GLU A 217 16.72 -6.33 1.82
CA GLU A 217 17.80 -6.96 1.04
C GLU A 217 18.13 -8.35 1.60
N GLU A 218 18.10 -8.49 2.93
CA GLU A 218 18.37 -9.76 3.59
C GLU A 218 17.33 -10.82 3.20
N ILE A 219 16.03 -10.48 3.25
CA ILE A 219 14.96 -11.41 2.89
C ILE A 219 14.98 -11.74 1.40
N PHE A 220 15.27 -10.78 0.52
CA PHE A 220 15.40 -11.05 -0.91
C PHE A 220 16.52 -12.03 -1.21
N LYS A 221 17.65 -11.93 -0.49
CA LYS A 221 18.77 -12.87 -0.56
C LYS A 221 18.43 -14.24 -0.01
N GLN A 222 17.80 -14.32 1.18
CA GLN A 222 17.40 -15.59 1.80
C GLN A 222 16.41 -16.38 0.94
N THR A 223 15.60 -15.68 0.13
CA THR A 223 14.54 -16.27 -0.68
C THR A 223 14.90 -16.43 -2.16
N GLU A 224 16.18 -16.33 -2.54
CA GLU A 224 16.64 -16.33 -3.95
C GLU A 224 16.07 -17.49 -4.80
N GLY A 225 16.00 -18.69 -4.23
CA GLY A 225 15.48 -19.89 -4.89
C GLY A 225 13.96 -20.09 -4.86
N TRP A 226 13.20 -19.17 -4.25
CA TRP A 226 11.74 -19.31 -4.12
C TRP A 226 11.01 -18.80 -5.36
N PRO A 227 9.74 -19.23 -5.59
CA PRO A 227 8.88 -18.61 -6.58
C PRO A 227 8.76 -17.09 -6.35
N LEU A 228 8.81 -16.30 -7.43
CA LEU A 228 8.81 -14.84 -7.39
C LEU A 228 7.71 -14.24 -6.49
N LEU A 229 6.48 -14.75 -6.61
CA LEU A 229 5.36 -14.28 -5.79
C LEU A 229 5.63 -14.49 -4.29
N SER A 230 6.11 -15.68 -3.92
CA SER A 230 6.44 -16.02 -2.52
C SER A 230 7.58 -15.16 -1.97
N ARG A 231 8.53 -14.73 -2.80
CA ARG A 231 9.60 -13.81 -2.40
C ARG A 231 9.03 -12.45 -2.00
N MET A 232 8.19 -11.86 -2.86
CA MET A 232 7.58 -10.55 -2.60
C MET A 232 6.65 -10.59 -1.37
N MET A 233 5.82 -11.63 -1.24
CA MET A 233 4.98 -11.83 -0.05
C MET A 233 5.83 -11.95 1.22
N ARG A 234 6.92 -12.72 1.18
CA ARG A 234 7.78 -12.92 2.35
C ARG A 234 8.48 -11.64 2.78
N VAL A 235 8.82 -10.77 1.83
CA VAL A 235 9.40 -9.47 2.12
C VAL A 235 8.40 -8.61 2.87
N ASP A 236 7.18 -8.45 2.35
CA ASP A 236 6.16 -7.65 3.01
C ASP A 236 5.83 -8.19 4.41
N GLN A 237 5.72 -9.51 4.59
CA GLN A 237 5.53 -10.14 5.90
C GLN A 237 6.65 -9.84 6.92
N LYS A 238 7.83 -9.43 6.47
CA LYS A 238 9.01 -9.21 7.30
C LYS A 238 9.36 -7.74 7.46
N THR A 239 8.83 -6.88 6.61
CA THR A 239 9.04 -5.43 6.65
C THR A 239 7.81 -4.66 7.11
N TYR A 240 6.70 -5.35 7.36
CA TYR A 240 5.52 -4.80 8.06
C TYR A 240 5.80 -4.65 9.56
#